data_AF-A0A7S3QBN7-F1
#
_entry.id   AF-A0A7S3QBN7-F1
#
_cell.length_a   1.000
_cell.length_b   1.000
_cell.length_c   1.000
_cell.angle_alpha   90.00
_cell.angle_beta   90.00
_cell.angle_gamma   90.00
#
_symmetry.space_group_name_H-M   'P 1'
#
loop_
_entity.id
_entity.type
_entity.pdbx_description
1 polymer ?
#
loop_
_entity_poly.entity_id
_entity_poly.type
_entity_poly.pdbx_seq_one_letter_code
_entity_poly.pdbx_strand_id
1 'polypeptide(L)'
;MVSKRSRDLPSQFKSQKRSEILECLLQPKVDLTVLRNLCLSQGGLLTSDLRSKAWHELLNITLYDVDTCDGGGGENHNDGDGDMQFGSRPAMNTDDDDAIIDLDANRAVFFRYKTSDEERDSEAYREECTSQLRTIIKSSMARLRLDNGLHYYQGFHDVASVVYTNMPLPGEESKASTVLYRIANKHLQDAMHENFDSISSFLNLSFFPLLQKLDHELHDYLKRAELQPTVFLKWIITLFSHDIHDPNVASRLFDSILASHPLFPLYLSMAVLIINRQELFELEYEDPAMLEVIASRLVSNIVDDLDEKEGGFTAQSMIDMAVNFMHEVPPEIIMKQYNTNNKHGNYVTDSSSPLSCASSSNEGGGAYQYGRNPNPSRSRGRRRHRNSRRNRHRNRNRNRPSMPMMDLFTSIMKGTVNLTVRGAALLVVSLALYLLYILSLDSNNVSVGHTGLGHTGAGVAEQQSEQQIQIQYTKDVIQA
;
A
#
# COMPACT_ATOMS: atom_id res chain seq x y z
N MET A 1 -42.25 -4.90 -8.94
CA MET A 1 -41.78 -6.28 -8.68
C MET A 1 -40.42 -6.44 -9.35
N VAL A 2 -39.34 -6.11 -8.65
CA VAL A 2 -37.98 -6.49 -9.10
C VAL A 2 -37.96 -8.02 -9.11
N SER A 3 -37.83 -8.59 -10.31
CA SER A 3 -37.94 -10.02 -10.58
C SER A 3 -37.03 -10.83 -9.65
N LYS A 4 -37.55 -11.88 -9.00
CA LYS A 4 -36.76 -12.86 -8.22
C LYS A 4 -35.48 -13.29 -8.96
N ARG A 5 -35.55 -13.36 -10.29
CA ARG A 5 -34.46 -13.69 -11.21
C ARG A 5 -33.22 -12.82 -11.07
N SER A 6 -33.31 -11.53 -10.68
CA SER A 6 -32.12 -10.68 -10.50
C SER A 6 -31.42 -10.90 -9.15
N ARG A 7 -32.14 -11.38 -8.12
CA ARG A 7 -31.55 -11.72 -6.81
C ARG A 7 -30.92 -13.12 -6.79
N ASP A 8 -31.37 -14.01 -7.68
CA ASP A 8 -30.85 -15.37 -7.82
C ASP A 8 -29.55 -15.44 -8.65
N LEU A 9 -29.29 -14.47 -9.52
CA LEU A 9 -28.09 -14.43 -10.37
C LEU A 9 -26.79 -14.31 -9.55
N PRO A 10 -26.67 -13.39 -8.56
CA PRO A 10 -25.48 -13.31 -7.72
C PRO A 10 -25.24 -14.57 -6.88
N SER A 11 -26.30 -15.25 -6.43
CA SER A 11 -26.16 -16.44 -5.57
C SER A 11 -25.76 -17.68 -6.38
N GLN A 12 -26.35 -17.88 -7.56
CA GLN A 12 -25.97 -18.96 -8.46
C GLN A 12 -24.53 -18.80 -8.95
N PHE A 13 -24.13 -17.59 -9.35
CA PHE A 13 -22.77 -17.26 -9.74
C PHE A 13 -21.77 -17.58 -8.62
N LYS A 14 -22.01 -17.07 -7.41
CA LYS A 14 -21.16 -17.34 -6.23
C LYS A 14 -21.05 -18.84 -5.93
N SER A 15 -22.15 -19.59 -6.07
CA SER A 15 -22.16 -21.03 -5.84
C SER A 15 -21.30 -21.77 -6.87
N GLN A 16 -21.46 -21.46 -8.16
CA GLN A 16 -20.68 -22.08 -9.22
C GLN A 16 -19.19 -21.76 -9.06
N LYS A 17 -18.86 -20.49 -8.87
CA LYS A 17 -17.48 -20.05 -8.70
C LYS A 17 -16.81 -20.68 -7.47
N ARG A 18 -17.54 -20.81 -6.35
CA ARG A 18 -17.06 -21.53 -5.18
C ARG A 18 -16.73 -23.00 -5.50
N SER A 19 -17.57 -23.68 -6.29
CA SER A 19 -17.31 -25.06 -6.71
C SER A 19 -16.04 -25.17 -7.55
N GLU A 20 -15.84 -24.28 -8.51
CA GLU A 20 -14.63 -24.25 -9.36
C GLU A 20 -13.34 -24.03 -8.55
N ILE A 21 -13.38 -23.11 -7.58
CA ILE A 21 -12.25 -22.87 -6.67
C ILE A 21 -11.95 -24.11 -5.83
N LEU A 22 -12.97 -24.73 -5.24
CA LEU A 22 -12.79 -25.93 -4.42
C LEU A 22 -12.28 -27.11 -5.24
N GLU A 23 -12.78 -27.29 -6.46
CA GLU A 23 -12.30 -28.33 -7.37
C GLU A 23 -10.81 -28.16 -7.67
N CYS A 24 -10.36 -26.92 -7.92
CA CYS A 24 -8.95 -26.61 -8.12
C CYS A 24 -8.08 -26.87 -6.86
N LEU A 25 -8.55 -26.48 -5.68
CA LEU A 25 -7.80 -26.60 -4.42
C LEU A 25 -7.75 -28.02 -3.86
N LEU A 26 -8.71 -28.88 -4.21
CA LEU A 26 -8.75 -30.28 -3.76
C LEU A 26 -7.89 -31.21 -4.61
N GLN A 27 -7.27 -30.72 -5.69
CA GLN A 27 -6.35 -31.52 -6.49
C GLN A 27 -5.09 -31.86 -5.69
N PRO A 28 -4.49 -33.08 -5.85
CA PRO A 28 -3.26 -33.46 -5.15
C PRO A 28 -2.08 -32.51 -5.41
N LYS A 29 -2.07 -31.87 -6.58
CA LYS A 29 -1.20 -30.77 -6.92
C LYS A 29 -2.07 -29.68 -7.52
N VAL A 30 -2.13 -28.53 -6.86
CA VAL A 30 -2.95 -27.39 -7.29
C VAL A 30 -2.39 -26.83 -8.60
N ASP A 31 -3.25 -26.69 -9.60
CA ASP A 31 -2.90 -26.00 -10.83
C ASP A 31 -2.94 -24.48 -10.60
N LEU A 32 -1.75 -23.90 -10.37
CA LEU A 32 -1.59 -22.46 -10.14
C LEU A 32 -2.06 -21.62 -11.33
N THR A 33 -2.07 -22.17 -12.55
CA THR A 33 -2.58 -21.49 -13.75
C THR A 33 -4.07 -21.22 -13.59
N VAL A 34 -4.83 -22.28 -13.27
CA VAL A 34 -6.28 -22.22 -13.07
C VAL A 34 -6.59 -21.36 -11.85
N LEU A 35 -5.87 -21.55 -10.74
CA LEU A 35 -6.07 -20.76 -9.52
C LEU A 35 -5.87 -19.26 -9.75
N ARG A 36 -4.81 -18.86 -10.46
CA ARG A 36 -4.56 -17.46 -10.81
C ARG A 36 -5.67 -16.88 -11.68
N ASN A 37 -6.14 -17.62 -12.68
CA ASN A 37 -7.25 -17.18 -13.52
C ASN A 37 -8.54 -17.01 -12.71
N LEU A 38 -8.82 -17.90 -11.75
CA LEU A 38 -9.95 -17.77 -10.83
C LEU A 38 -9.83 -16.53 -9.94
N CYS A 39 -8.63 -16.20 -9.46
CA CYS A 39 -8.36 -14.97 -8.72
C CYS A 39 -8.55 -13.69 -9.55
N LEU A 40 -8.25 -13.72 -10.84
CA LEU A 40 -8.38 -12.57 -11.73
C LEU A 40 -9.82 -12.36 -12.22
N SER A 41 -10.59 -13.43 -12.40
CA SER A 41 -11.99 -13.36 -12.82
C SER A 41 -12.94 -12.77 -11.77
N GLN A 42 -14.11 -12.31 -12.22
CA GLN A 42 -15.16 -11.66 -11.41
C GLN A 42 -15.44 -12.34 -10.07
N GLY A 43 -15.37 -11.59 -8.97
CA GLY A 43 -15.57 -12.04 -7.59
C GLY A 43 -14.33 -12.63 -6.92
N GLY A 44 -13.21 -12.82 -7.63
CA GLY A 44 -11.96 -13.34 -7.05
C GLY A 44 -12.17 -14.65 -6.29
N LEU A 45 -11.68 -14.75 -5.05
CA LEU A 45 -11.81 -15.96 -4.22
C LEU A 45 -13.06 -15.98 -3.33
N LEU A 46 -13.92 -14.96 -3.43
CA LEU A 46 -15.21 -14.81 -2.73
C LEU A 46 -15.14 -14.66 -1.20
N THR A 47 -14.55 -15.61 -0.48
CA THR A 47 -14.63 -15.71 0.99
C THR A 47 -13.27 -15.88 1.65
N SER A 48 -13.11 -15.39 2.88
CA SER A 48 -11.91 -15.55 3.70
C SER A 48 -11.46 -17.02 3.84
N ASP A 49 -12.39 -17.97 4.01
CA ASP A 49 -12.06 -19.41 4.08
C ASP A 49 -11.35 -19.96 2.83
N LEU A 50 -11.74 -19.46 1.65
CA LEU A 50 -11.16 -19.86 0.38
C LEU A 50 -9.81 -19.17 0.18
N ARG A 51 -9.69 -17.90 0.56
CA ARG A 51 -8.43 -17.14 0.55
C ARG A 51 -7.39 -17.72 1.50
N SER A 52 -7.79 -18.09 2.70
CA SER A 52 -6.93 -18.77 3.69
C SER A 52 -6.32 -20.05 3.11
N LYS A 53 -6.94 -20.71 2.13
CA LYS A 53 -6.35 -21.88 1.44
C LYS A 53 -5.59 -21.49 0.18
N ALA A 54 -6.21 -20.71 -0.70
CA ALA A 54 -5.63 -20.35 -2.00
C ALA A 54 -4.38 -19.46 -1.89
N TRP A 55 -4.34 -18.51 -0.96
CA TRP A 55 -3.17 -17.65 -0.79
C TRP A 55 -1.92 -18.43 -0.36
N HIS A 56 -2.09 -19.55 0.36
CA HIS A 56 -0.98 -20.44 0.71
C HIS A 56 -0.33 -21.05 -0.53
N GLU A 57 -1.15 -21.51 -1.46
CA GLU A 57 -0.71 -22.07 -2.74
C GLU A 57 -0.07 -21.00 -3.63
N LEU A 58 -0.71 -19.83 -3.77
CA LEU A 58 -0.19 -18.73 -4.58
C LEU A 58 1.18 -18.22 -4.09
N LEU A 59 1.35 -18.15 -2.77
CA LEU A 59 2.59 -17.70 -2.15
C LEU A 59 3.64 -18.81 -2.05
N ASN A 60 3.30 -20.05 -2.40
CA ASN A 60 4.13 -21.25 -2.27
C ASN A 60 4.61 -21.45 -0.81
N ILE A 61 3.68 -21.37 0.13
CA ILE A 61 3.93 -21.59 1.56
C ILE A 61 3.91 -23.09 1.85
N THR A 62 5.01 -23.59 2.39
CA THR A 62 5.13 -24.99 2.81
C THR A 62 4.92 -25.13 4.31
N LEU A 63 4.59 -26.33 4.81
CA LEU A 63 4.43 -26.59 6.24
C LEU A 63 5.67 -26.19 7.07
N TYR A 64 6.88 -26.36 6.51
CA TYR A 64 8.12 -25.93 7.13
C TYR A 64 8.20 -24.41 7.37
N ASP A 65 7.56 -23.61 6.51
CA ASP A 65 7.55 -22.16 6.64
C ASP A 65 6.67 -21.68 7.82
N VAL A 66 5.74 -22.52 8.25
CA VAL A 66 4.78 -22.29 9.35
C VAL A 66 5.32 -22.84 10.68
N ASP A 67 6.06 -23.95 10.66
CA ASP A 67 6.66 -24.50 11.90
C ASP A 67 7.81 -23.62 12.42
N THR A 68 8.53 -22.92 11.53
CA THR A 68 9.63 -22.01 11.91
C THR A 68 9.17 -20.80 12.72
N CYS A 69 7.87 -20.47 12.75
CA CYS A 69 7.35 -19.38 13.59
C CYS A 69 6.87 -19.81 14.99
N ASP A 70 6.78 -21.11 15.29
CA ASP A 70 6.38 -21.61 16.62
C ASP A 70 7.60 -21.97 17.51
N GLY A 71 8.82 -21.95 16.95
CA GLY A 71 10.06 -22.36 17.62
C GLY A 71 10.77 -21.31 18.50
N GLY A 72 10.06 -20.28 18.96
CA GLY A 72 10.61 -19.18 19.77
C GLY A 72 10.29 -19.24 21.26
N GLY A 73 9.68 -20.33 21.75
CA GLY A 73 9.41 -20.55 23.17
C GLY A 73 10.66 -21.07 23.88
N GLY A 74 11.29 -20.22 24.69
CA GLY A 74 12.41 -20.61 25.54
C GLY A 74 12.01 -21.71 26.53
N GLU A 75 12.44 -22.95 26.26
CA GLU A 75 12.60 -23.96 27.29
C GLU A 75 13.80 -23.57 28.15
N ASN A 76 13.53 -23.29 29.43
CA ASN A 76 14.54 -23.16 30.47
C ASN A 76 15.26 -24.51 30.64
N HIS A 77 16.39 -24.67 29.97
CA HIS A 77 17.43 -25.59 30.41
C HIS A 77 18.61 -24.79 30.95
N ASN A 78 18.58 -24.60 32.28
CA ASN A 78 19.80 -24.45 33.07
C ASN A 78 20.68 -25.68 32.82
N ASP A 79 21.88 -25.47 32.30
CA ASP A 79 23.16 -26.04 32.79
C ASP A 79 24.16 -26.23 31.63
N GLY A 80 25.33 -25.56 31.72
CA GLY A 80 26.50 -25.93 30.93
C GLY A 80 27.32 -24.76 30.40
N ASP A 81 28.26 -24.29 31.22
CA ASP A 81 29.37 -23.41 30.85
C ASP A 81 30.08 -23.87 29.56
N GLY A 82 30.12 -23.00 28.55
CA GLY A 82 30.65 -23.31 27.22
C GLY A 82 30.71 -22.08 26.32
N ASP A 83 31.73 -21.24 26.54
CA ASP A 83 32.09 -20.08 25.72
C ASP A 83 32.32 -20.48 24.25
N MET A 84 31.38 -20.16 23.37
CA MET A 84 31.58 -20.07 21.92
C MET A 84 30.99 -18.76 21.40
N GLN A 85 31.87 -17.78 21.16
CA GLN A 85 31.56 -16.52 20.51
C GLN A 85 31.10 -16.73 19.07
N PHE A 86 29.79 -16.79 18.84
CA PHE A 86 29.20 -16.40 17.56
C PHE A 86 29.08 -14.88 17.53
N GLY A 87 29.75 -14.26 16.55
CA GLY A 87 29.86 -12.81 16.42
C GLY A 87 28.49 -12.12 16.48
N SER A 88 28.29 -11.33 17.53
CA SER A 88 27.11 -10.50 17.70
C SER A 88 27.06 -9.46 16.57
N ARG A 89 26.17 -9.64 15.59
CA ARG A 89 25.72 -8.50 14.77
C ARG A 89 25.12 -7.48 15.73
N PRO A 90 25.42 -6.17 15.60
CA PRO A 90 24.85 -5.17 16.47
C PRO A 90 23.32 -5.25 16.37
N ALA A 91 22.64 -5.28 17.52
CA ALA A 91 21.19 -5.15 17.57
C ALA A 91 20.84 -3.84 16.85
N MET A 92 20.25 -3.96 15.65
CA MET A 92 19.49 -2.87 15.04
C MET A 92 18.44 -2.40 16.07
N ASN A 93 18.09 -1.12 16.10
CA ASN A 93 17.11 -0.55 17.03
C ASN A 93 15.70 -1.17 16.83
N THR A 94 15.48 -2.39 17.34
CA THR A 94 14.21 -3.11 17.28
C THR A 94 13.13 -2.43 18.13
N ASP A 95 13.56 -1.77 19.21
CA ASP A 95 12.67 -1.14 20.19
C ASP A 95 11.88 0.05 19.57
N ASP A 96 12.49 0.75 18.60
CA ASP A 96 11.85 1.90 17.93
C ASP A 96 10.73 1.41 16.99
N ASP A 97 10.99 0.37 16.18
CA ASP A 97 10.01 -0.22 15.26
C ASP A 97 8.84 -0.85 16.03
N ASP A 98 9.12 -1.60 17.11
CA ASP A 98 8.09 -2.31 17.85
C ASP A 98 7.10 -1.34 18.52
N ALA A 99 7.58 -0.19 19.00
CA ALA A 99 6.73 0.89 19.51
C ALA A 99 5.86 1.51 18.41
N ILE A 100 6.38 1.66 17.19
CA ILE A 100 5.62 2.14 16.03
C ILE A 100 4.56 1.11 15.64
N ILE A 101 4.92 -0.18 15.57
CA ILE A 101 3.98 -1.28 15.29
C ILE A 101 2.83 -1.27 16.30
N ASP A 102 3.12 -1.07 17.58
CA ASP A 102 2.09 -1.04 18.62
C ASP A 102 1.12 0.13 18.45
N LEU A 103 1.62 1.29 18.03
CA LEU A 103 0.81 2.48 17.70
C LEU A 103 -0.02 2.29 16.44
N ASP A 104 0.57 1.70 15.40
CA ASP A 104 -0.04 1.51 14.09
C ASP A 104 -1.12 0.42 14.11
N ALA A 105 -0.92 -0.67 14.85
CA ALA A 105 -1.91 -1.73 15.00
C ALA A 105 -3.23 -1.20 15.60
N ASN A 106 -3.17 -0.21 16.51
CA ASN A 106 -4.36 0.47 17.04
C ASN A 106 -5.13 1.28 15.98
N ARG A 107 -4.49 1.59 14.84
CA ARG A 107 -5.03 2.42 13.75
C ARG A 107 -5.41 1.61 12.51
N ALA A 108 -5.37 0.28 12.62
CA ALA A 108 -5.71 -0.65 11.54
C ALA A 108 -7.07 -0.34 10.89
N VAL A 109 -7.17 -0.56 9.58
CA VAL A 109 -8.32 -0.14 8.75
C VAL A 109 -9.65 -0.69 9.26
N PHE A 110 -9.67 -1.93 9.77
CA PHE A 110 -10.89 -2.55 10.30
C PHE A 110 -11.42 -1.88 11.58
N PHE A 111 -10.62 -1.03 12.25
CA PHE A 111 -11.07 -0.21 13.38
C PHE A 111 -11.59 1.18 12.99
N ARG A 112 -11.38 1.60 11.74
CA ARG A 112 -11.72 2.97 11.29
C ARG A 112 -13.22 3.14 11.07
N TYR A 113 -13.97 2.05 10.94
CA TYR A 113 -15.40 2.08 10.65
C TYR A 113 -16.18 1.18 11.61
N LYS A 114 -17.25 1.74 12.19
CA LYS A 114 -18.16 1.01 13.06
C LYS A 114 -18.92 -0.03 12.26
N THR A 115 -18.99 -1.23 12.78
CA THR A 115 -19.85 -2.26 12.22
C THR A 115 -21.25 -2.13 12.81
N SER A 116 -22.27 -2.69 12.16
CA SER A 116 -23.60 -2.80 12.79
C SER A 116 -23.65 -3.81 13.94
N ASP A 117 -22.51 -4.44 14.25
CA ASP A 117 -22.35 -5.52 15.21
C ASP A 117 -21.72 -4.95 16.50
N GLU A 118 -22.56 -4.74 17.51
CA GLU A 118 -22.15 -4.12 18.79
C GLU A 118 -21.05 -4.92 19.51
N GLU A 119 -20.95 -6.23 19.28
CA GLU A 119 -19.93 -7.10 19.86
C GLU A 119 -18.55 -6.83 19.25
N ARG A 120 -18.49 -6.66 17.92
CA ARG A 120 -17.27 -6.31 17.18
C ARG A 120 -16.80 -4.87 17.44
N ASP A 121 -17.71 -4.01 17.86
CA ASP A 121 -17.41 -2.64 18.25
C ASP A 121 -16.96 -2.52 19.72
N SER A 122 -16.93 -3.63 20.49
CA SER A 122 -16.51 -3.62 21.89
C SER A 122 -15.01 -3.39 22.06
N GLU A 123 -14.61 -2.70 23.13
CA GLU A 123 -13.19 -2.43 23.43
C GLU A 123 -12.39 -3.72 23.63
N ALA A 124 -13.01 -4.76 24.21
CA ALA A 124 -12.37 -6.06 24.42
C ALA A 124 -12.05 -6.75 23.09
N TYR A 125 -13.00 -6.79 22.15
CA TYR A 125 -12.78 -7.34 20.81
C TYR A 125 -11.71 -6.54 20.04
N ARG A 126 -11.71 -5.21 20.20
CA ARG A 126 -10.70 -4.34 19.59
C ARG A 126 -9.30 -4.62 20.12
N GLU A 127 -9.14 -4.76 21.44
CA GLU A 127 -7.84 -5.10 22.03
C GLU A 127 -7.37 -6.49 21.60
N GLU A 128 -8.28 -7.48 21.54
CA GLU A 128 -7.95 -8.83 21.06
C GLU A 128 -7.45 -8.81 19.61
N CYS A 129 -8.20 -8.20 18.69
CA CYS A 129 -7.80 -8.08 17.29
C CYS A 129 -6.48 -7.29 17.14
N THR A 130 -6.29 -6.23 17.93
CA THR A 130 -5.05 -5.45 17.92
C THR A 130 -3.87 -6.29 18.38
N SER A 131 -4.04 -7.08 19.45
CA SER A 131 -3.01 -7.97 19.99
C SER A 131 -2.60 -9.05 18.98
N GLN A 132 -3.58 -9.66 18.30
CA GLN A 132 -3.32 -10.64 17.24
C GLN A 132 -2.60 -10.00 16.05
N LEU A 133 -3.04 -8.82 15.60
CA LEU A 133 -2.39 -8.09 14.51
C LEU A 133 -0.93 -7.71 14.87
N ARG A 134 -0.67 -7.24 16.10
CA ARG A 134 0.68 -6.98 16.60
C ARG A 134 1.55 -8.23 16.53
N THR A 135 1.02 -9.36 16.98
CA THR A 135 1.72 -10.64 16.94
C THR A 135 2.08 -11.02 15.50
N ILE A 136 1.13 -10.93 14.57
CA ILE A 136 1.35 -11.23 13.14
C ILE A 136 2.45 -10.33 12.55
N ILE A 137 2.37 -9.02 12.79
CA ILE A 137 3.36 -8.05 12.26
C ILE A 137 4.74 -8.33 12.88
N LYS A 138 4.85 -8.41 14.21
CA LYS A 138 6.14 -8.62 14.90
C LYS A 138 6.79 -9.94 14.51
N SER A 139 6.03 -11.04 14.42
CA SER A 139 6.53 -12.35 13.98
C SER A 139 7.04 -12.33 12.54
N SER A 140 6.30 -11.69 11.63
CA SER A 140 6.76 -11.52 10.24
C SER A 140 8.02 -10.63 10.15
N MET A 141 8.06 -9.52 10.88
CA MET A 141 9.18 -8.57 10.90
C MET A 141 10.45 -9.19 11.48
N ALA A 142 10.33 -10.02 12.52
CA ALA A 142 11.47 -10.73 13.08
C ALA A 142 12.18 -11.58 12.01
N ARG A 143 11.42 -12.31 11.18
CA ARG A 143 11.94 -13.11 10.06
C ARG A 143 12.53 -12.23 8.97
N LEU A 144 11.81 -11.18 8.55
CA LEU A 144 12.25 -10.26 7.49
C LEU A 144 13.58 -9.57 7.82
N ARG A 145 13.77 -9.17 9.09
CA ARG A 145 15.03 -8.61 9.59
C ARG A 145 16.15 -9.63 9.56
N LEU A 146 15.87 -10.86 10.00
CA LEU A 146 16.89 -11.91 10.09
C LEU A 146 17.39 -12.35 8.70
N ASP A 147 16.45 -12.58 7.79
CA ASP A 147 16.72 -13.17 6.48
C ASP A 147 17.30 -12.13 5.51
N ASN A 148 16.70 -10.93 5.47
CA ASN A 148 16.93 -9.95 4.41
C ASN A 148 17.31 -8.54 4.90
N GLY A 149 17.38 -8.31 6.23
CA GLY A 149 17.71 -7.00 6.78
C GLY A 149 16.67 -5.92 6.48
N LEU A 150 15.40 -6.31 6.37
CA LEU A 150 14.30 -5.40 6.03
C LEU A 150 13.72 -4.70 7.28
N HIS A 151 13.16 -3.51 7.07
CA HIS A 151 12.68 -2.59 8.09
C HIS A 151 11.17 -2.39 8.03
N TYR A 152 10.57 -2.09 9.18
CA TYR A 152 9.16 -1.74 9.23
C TYR A 152 8.96 -0.33 8.66
N TYR A 153 7.88 -0.12 7.89
CA TYR A 153 7.44 1.20 7.47
C TYR A 153 5.97 1.43 7.86
N GLN A 154 5.63 2.69 8.13
CA GLN A 154 4.27 3.08 8.44
C GLN A 154 3.35 2.88 7.23
N GLY A 155 2.33 2.04 7.40
CA GLY A 155 1.42 1.59 6.34
C GLY A 155 1.45 0.08 6.11
N PHE A 156 2.52 -0.61 6.54
CA PHE A 156 2.58 -2.08 6.45
C PHE A 156 1.49 -2.77 7.30
N HIS A 157 1.06 -2.14 8.39
CA HIS A 157 -0.08 -2.61 9.20
C HIS A 157 -1.39 -2.67 8.40
N ASP A 158 -1.60 -1.82 7.39
CA ASP A 158 -2.80 -1.86 6.55
C ASP A 158 -2.78 -3.13 5.66
N VAL A 159 -1.61 -3.60 5.22
CA VAL A 159 -1.45 -4.87 4.49
C VAL A 159 -1.69 -6.05 5.43
N ALA A 160 -1.08 -6.02 6.61
CA ALA A 160 -1.26 -7.02 7.65
C ALA A 160 -2.73 -7.17 8.06
N SER A 161 -3.47 -6.06 8.06
CA SER A 161 -4.90 -6.02 8.38
C SER A 161 -5.75 -6.82 7.39
N VAL A 162 -5.44 -6.73 6.10
CA VAL A 162 -6.12 -7.51 5.06
C VAL A 162 -5.78 -9.00 5.19
N VAL A 163 -4.52 -9.32 5.51
CA VAL A 163 -4.11 -10.71 5.79
C VAL A 163 -4.86 -11.28 6.99
N TYR A 164 -4.89 -10.56 8.11
CA TYR A 164 -5.62 -10.94 9.31
C TYR A 164 -7.10 -11.20 9.02
N THR A 165 -7.76 -10.30 8.28
CA THR A 165 -9.18 -10.43 7.91
C THR A 165 -9.47 -11.69 7.09
N ASN A 166 -8.48 -12.22 6.37
CA ASN A 166 -8.61 -13.41 5.53
C ASN A 166 -7.97 -14.68 6.13
N MET A 167 -7.61 -14.64 7.41
CA MET A 167 -7.18 -15.80 8.21
C MET A 167 -8.13 -15.93 9.42
N PRO A 168 -9.41 -16.29 9.20
CA PRO A 168 -10.48 -16.09 10.17
C PRO A 168 -10.50 -17.13 11.30
N LEU A 169 -9.67 -18.17 11.24
CA LEU A 169 -9.69 -19.23 12.26
C LEU A 169 -8.79 -18.85 13.45
N PRO A 170 -9.27 -18.99 14.69
CA PRO A 170 -8.44 -18.77 15.87
C PRO A 170 -7.19 -19.66 15.83
N GLY A 171 -6.03 -19.11 16.20
CA GLY A 171 -4.76 -19.84 16.17
C GLY A 171 -4.03 -19.82 14.81
N GLU A 172 -4.56 -19.13 13.79
CA GLU A 172 -3.89 -18.97 12.49
C GLU A 172 -2.87 -17.81 12.46
N GLU A 173 -2.43 -17.24 13.59
CA GLU A 173 -1.47 -16.12 13.62
C GLU A 173 -0.13 -16.50 12.99
N SER A 174 0.35 -17.72 13.25
CA SER A 174 1.56 -18.28 12.65
C SER A 174 1.44 -18.34 11.11
N LYS A 175 0.30 -18.84 10.63
CA LYS A 175 -0.06 -18.93 9.22
C LYS A 175 -0.17 -17.54 8.57
N ALA A 176 -0.87 -16.61 9.21
CA ALA A 176 -1.00 -15.22 8.79
C ALA A 176 0.34 -14.49 8.75
N SER A 177 1.21 -14.69 9.75
CA SER A 177 2.55 -14.10 9.78
C SER A 177 3.43 -14.62 8.63
N THR A 178 3.28 -15.89 8.26
CA THR A 178 4.00 -16.51 7.14
C THR A 178 3.50 -15.97 5.80
N VAL A 179 2.18 -15.80 5.64
CA VAL A 179 1.59 -15.12 4.48
C VAL A 179 2.11 -13.70 4.36
N LEU A 180 2.07 -12.92 5.44
CA LEU A 180 2.54 -11.54 5.46
C LEU A 180 4.05 -11.45 5.14
N TYR A 181 4.87 -12.34 5.71
CA TYR A 181 6.30 -12.46 5.39
C TYR A 181 6.54 -12.74 3.89
N ARG A 182 5.76 -13.63 3.28
CA ARG A 182 5.90 -13.93 1.83
C ARG A 182 5.45 -12.75 0.97
N ILE A 183 4.37 -12.07 1.33
CA ILE A 183 3.91 -10.85 0.64
C ILE A 183 4.99 -9.78 0.71
N ALA A 184 5.57 -9.55 1.89
CA ALA A 184 6.65 -8.59 2.09
C ALA A 184 7.83 -8.87 1.14
N ASN A 185 8.33 -10.11 1.11
CA ASN A 185 9.48 -10.46 0.26
C ASN A 185 9.19 -10.43 -1.24
N LYS A 186 7.95 -10.71 -1.68
CA LYS A 186 7.61 -10.78 -3.10
C LYS A 186 7.13 -9.46 -3.69
N HIS A 187 6.33 -8.70 -2.93
CA HIS A 187 5.60 -7.54 -3.43
C HIS A 187 6.03 -6.22 -2.80
N LEU A 188 6.63 -6.23 -1.60
CA LEU A 188 6.90 -5.01 -0.83
C LEU A 188 8.37 -4.85 -0.42
N GLN A 189 9.27 -5.70 -0.91
CA GLN A 189 10.67 -5.72 -0.48
C GLN A 189 11.33 -4.35 -0.67
N ASP A 190 11.11 -3.70 -1.82
CA ASP A 190 11.67 -2.38 -2.11
C ASP A 190 11.15 -1.27 -1.17
N ALA A 191 9.95 -1.44 -0.61
CA ALA A 191 9.36 -0.51 0.36
C ALA A 191 9.89 -0.72 1.79
N MET A 192 10.56 -1.85 2.05
CA MET A 192 11.06 -2.25 3.37
C MET A 192 12.58 -2.07 3.51
N HIS A 193 13.23 -1.35 2.60
CA HIS A 193 14.59 -0.87 2.81
C HIS A 193 14.64 0.26 3.87
N GLU A 194 15.84 0.71 4.23
CA GLU A 194 16.03 1.78 5.23
C GLU A 194 15.30 3.09 4.88
N ASN A 195 15.03 3.32 3.60
CA ASN A 195 14.26 4.45 3.09
C ASN A 195 13.52 4.07 1.79
N PHE A 196 12.67 4.98 1.30
CA PHE A 196 11.90 4.78 0.08
C PHE A 196 12.64 5.19 -1.21
N ASP A 197 13.95 5.40 -1.19
CA ASP A 197 14.67 5.96 -2.35
C ASP A 197 14.61 5.02 -3.55
N SER A 198 14.74 3.70 -3.32
CA SER A 198 14.69 2.68 -4.38
C SER A 198 13.33 2.70 -5.10
N ILE A 199 12.25 2.53 -4.34
CA ILE A 199 10.90 2.50 -4.89
C ILE A 199 10.47 3.85 -5.48
N SER A 200 10.86 4.97 -4.85
CA SER A 200 10.56 6.31 -5.38
C SER A 200 11.30 6.57 -6.69
N SER A 201 12.57 6.15 -6.79
CA SER A 201 13.35 6.22 -8.02
C SER A 201 12.74 5.35 -9.12
N PHE A 202 12.31 4.14 -8.78
CA PHE A 202 11.60 3.26 -9.71
C PHE A 202 10.32 3.91 -10.24
N LEU A 203 9.49 4.49 -9.37
CA LEU A 203 8.25 5.15 -9.76
C LEU A 203 8.51 6.37 -10.65
N ASN A 204 9.46 7.23 -10.26
CA ASN A 204 9.80 8.42 -11.04
C ASN A 204 10.29 8.10 -12.45
N LEU A 205 10.99 6.96 -12.63
CA LEU A 205 11.51 6.54 -13.93
C LEU A 205 10.53 5.70 -14.75
N SER A 206 9.56 5.02 -14.11
CA SER A 206 8.72 4.02 -14.79
C SER A 206 7.29 4.49 -15.03
N PHE A 207 6.75 5.35 -14.15
CA PHE A 207 5.35 5.75 -14.17
C PHE A 207 4.94 6.47 -15.46
N PHE A 208 5.62 7.56 -15.80
CA PHE A 208 5.26 8.34 -16.99
C PHE A 208 5.55 7.61 -18.30
N PRO A 209 6.67 6.89 -18.48
CA PRO A 209 6.86 6.07 -19.67
C PRO A 209 5.77 5.00 -19.85
N LEU A 210 5.31 4.37 -18.76
CA LEU A 210 4.18 3.45 -18.81
C LEU A 210 2.89 4.18 -19.21
N LEU A 211 2.55 5.27 -18.52
CA LEU A 211 1.35 6.04 -18.81
C LEU A 211 1.34 6.57 -20.25
N GLN A 212 2.47 7.02 -20.79
CA GLN A 212 2.56 7.50 -22.17
C GLN A 212 2.20 6.42 -23.19
N LYS A 213 2.50 5.15 -22.89
CA LYS A 213 2.17 4.01 -23.75
C LYS A 213 0.69 3.64 -23.68
N LEU A 214 0.07 3.79 -22.51
CA LEU A 214 -1.32 3.40 -22.26
C LEU A 214 -2.31 4.52 -22.60
N ASP A 215 -1.98 5.76 -22.26
CA ASP A 215 -2.82 6.94 -22.46
C ASP A 215 -1.96 8.21 -22.62
N HIS A 216 -1.64 8.55 -23.89
CA HIS A 216 -0.79 9.69 -24.22
C HIS A 216 -1.40 11.04 -23.80
N GLU A 217 -2.73 11.17 -23.86
CA GLU A 217 -3.41 12.43 -23.53
C GLU A 217 -3.38 12.68 -22.02
N LEU A 218 -3.65 11.64 -21.22
CA LEU A 218 -3.54 11.72 -19.77
C LEU A 218 -2.08 11.92 -19.32
N HIS A 219 -1.12 11.29 -20.01
CA HIS A 219 0.29 11.55 -19.79
C HIS A 219 0.64 13.03 -19.95
N ASP A 220 0.29 13.64 -21.08
CA ASP A 220 0.63 15.04 -21.38
C ASP A 220 -0.07 16.02 -20.43
N TYR A 221 -1.29 15.69 -20.01
CA TYR A 221 -2.02 16.41 -18.99
C TYR A 221 -1.27 16.41 -17.66
N LEU A 222 -0.96 15.22 -17.12
CA LEU A 222 -0.33 15.09 -15.80
C LEU A 222 1.13 15.59 -15.79
N LYS A 223 1.83 15.51 -16.92
CA LYS A 223 3.16 16.14 -17.08
C LYS A 223 3.09 17.66 -17.04
N ARG A 224 2.12 18.28 -17.72
CA ARG A 224 1.91 19.74 -17.66
C ARG A 224 1.46 20.20 -16.28
N ALA A 225 0.75 19.35 -15.55
CA ALA A 225 0.39 19.56 -14.15
C ALA A 225 1.57 19.39 -13.16
N GLU A 226 2.78 19.08 -13.66
CA GLU A 226 3.98 18.83 -12.84
C GLU A 226 3.81 17.73 -11.78
N LEU A 227 2.88 16.79 -11.99
CA LEU A 227 2.60 15.73 -11.04
C LEU A 227 3.83 14.85 -10.81
N GLN A 228 4.17 14.65 -9.54
CA GLN A 228 5.23 13.73 -9.14
C GLN A 228 4.65 12.32 -8.94
N PRO A 229 5.19 11.27 -9.59
CA PRO A 229 4.71 9.90 -9.43
C PRO A 229 4.73 9.38 -8.00
N THR A 230 5.55 9.96 -7.12
CA THR A 230 5.62 9.64 -5.69
C THR A 230 4.30 9.86 -4.95
N VAL A 231 3.37 10.67 -5.48
CA VAL A 231 2.00 10.80 -4.95
C VAL A 231 1.28 9.44 -4.87
N PHE A 232 1.59 8.51 -5.77
CA PHE A 232 0.99 7.17 -5.80
C PHE A 232 1.76 6.13 -5.00
N LEU A 233 2.87 6.51 -4.36
CA LEU A 233 3.70 5.58 -3.57
C LEU A 233 2.85 4.86 -2.52
N LYS A 234 1.94 5.59 -1.87
CA LYS A 234 1.02 5.07 -0.85
C LYS A 234 0.18 3.89 -1.36
N TRP A 235 -0.35 3.97 -2.58
CA TRP A 235 -1.15 2.89 -3.16
C TRP A 235 -0.32 1.61 -3.31
N ILE A 236 0.93 1.76 -3.74
CA ILE A 236 1.81 0.62 -4.02
C ILE A 236 2.31 0.00 -2.72
N ILE A 237 2.82 0.80 -1.77
CA ILE A 237 3.35 0.26 -0.51
C ILE A 237 2.26 -0.27 0.42
N THR A 238 1.01 0.09 0.22
CA THR A 238 -0.11 -0.47 1.00
C THR A 238 -0.95 -1.46 0.19
N LEU A 239 -0.58 -1.76 -1.05
CA LEU A 239 -1.39 -2.59 -1.96
C LEU A 239 -2.86 -2.13 -2.00
N PHE A 240 -3.06 -0.80 -2.05
CA PHE A 240 -4.32 -0.06 -1.99
C PHE A 240 -5.12 -0.19 -0.68
N SER A 241 -4.71 -1.03 0.27
CA SER A 241 -5.52 -1.34 1.45
C SER A 241 -5.71 -0.17 2.41
N HIS A 242 -4.89 0.88 2.31
CA HIS A 242 -5.06 2.07 3.14
C HIS A 242 -6.28 2.91 2.74
N ASP A 243 -6.48 3.09 1.44
CA ASP A 243 -7.53 3.96 0.88
C ASP A 243 -8.82 3.18 0.55
N ILE A 244 -8.75 1.84 0.52
CA ILE A 244 -9.93 0.98 0.38
C ILE A 244 -10.44 0.59 1.76
N HIS A 245 -11.64 1.08 2.08
CA HIS A 245 -12.25 0.89 3.39
C HIS A 245 -13.15 -0.33 3.49
N ASP A 246 -13.62 -0.88 2.36
CA ASP A 246 -14.37 -2.13 2.35
C ASP A 246 -13.39 -3.32 2.40
N PRO A 247 -13.40 -4.12 3.47
CA PRO A 247 -12.51 -5.28 3.58
C PRO A 247 -12.73 -6.30 2.47
N ASN A 248 -13.94 -6.42 1.91
CA ASN A 248 -14.21 -7.34 0.81
C ASN A 248 -13.53 -6.89 -0.48
N VAL A 249 -13.61 -5.58 -0.79
CA VAL A 249 -12.93 -4.97 -1.94
C VAL A 249 -11.42 -5.06 -1.78
N ALA A 250 -10.88 -4.75 -0.60
CA ALA A 250 -9.45 -4.88 -0.32
C ALA A 250 -8.97 -6.33 -0.51
N SER A 251 -9.72 -7.30 0.04
CA SER A 251 -9.43 -8.73 -0.13
C SER A 251 -9.51 -9.16 -1.59
N ARG A 252 -10.48 -8.63 -2.34
CA ARG A 252 -10.66 -8.88 -3.78
C ARG A 252 -9.47 -8.39 -4.60
N LEU A 253 -8.92 -7.21 -4.29
CA LEU A 253 -7.70 -6.75 -4.93
C LEU A 253 -6.49 -7.61 -4.56
N PHE A 254 -6.37 -8.03 -3.30
CA PHE A 254 -5.30 -8.93 -2.88
C PHE A 254 -5.34 -10.25 -3.65
N ASP A 255 -6.53 -10.82 -3.91
CA ASP A 255 -6.67 -12.01 -4.76
C ASP A 255 -5.95 -11.82 -6.11
N SER A 256 -6.15 -10.66 -6.76
CA SER A 256 -5.53 -10.33 -8.06
C SER A 256 -4.03 -10.03 -7.96
N ILE A 257 -3.59 -9.33 -6.90
CA ILE A 257 -2.20 -8.94 -6.71
C ILE A 257 -1.33 -10.17 -6.45
N LEU A 258 -1.79 -11.07 -5.56
CA LEU A 258 -1.05 -12.30 -5.23
C LEU A 258 -1.06 -13.32 -6.37
N ALA A 259 -2.01 -13.22 -7.28
CA ALA A 259 -2.07 -14.05 -8.48
C ALA A 259 -1.20 -13.52 -9.64
N SER A 260 -0.63 -12.32 -9.52
CA SER A 260 0.00 -11.59 -10.63
C SER A 260 1.46 -11.23 -10.35
N HIS A 261 2.11 -10.61 -11.35
CA HIS A 261 3.47 -10.12 -11.24
C HIS A 261 3.61 -9.05 -10.13
N PRO A 262 4.75 -8.93 -9.41
CA PRO A 262 4.95 -7.91 -8.37
C PRO A 262 4.71 -6.45 -8.79
N LEU A 263 4.82 -6.14 -10.08
CA LEU A 263 4.50 -4.82 -10.65
C LEU A 263 3.00 -4.59 -10.89
N PHE A 264 2.13 -5.58 -10.66
CA PHE A 264 0.68 -5.45 -10.88
C PHE A 264 0.04 -4.25 -10.15
N PRO A 265 0.44 -3.87 -8.91
CA PRO A 265 -0.04 -2.63 -8.27
C PRO A 265 0.22 -1.35 -9.08
N LEU A 266 1.32 -1.29 -9.86
CA LEU A 266 1.56 -0.16 -10.76
C LEU A 266 0.54 -0.11 -11.91
N TYR A 267 0.20 -1.25 -12.50
CA TYR A 267 -0.84 -1.32 -13.55
C TYR A 267 -2.24 -1.03 -13.01
N LEU A 268 -2.54 -1.50 -11.80
CA LEU A 268 -3.76 -1.12 -11.07
C LEU A 268 -3.82 0.41 -10.86
N SER A 269 -2.69 1.04 -10.58
CA SER A 269 -2.62 2.51 -10.43
C SER A 269 -2.93 3.22 -11.75
N MET A 270 -2.44 2.71 -12.88
CA MET A 270 -2.80 3.20 -14.22
C MET A 270 -4.29 3.02 -14.53
N ALA A 271 -4.86 1.87 -14.17
CA ALA A 271 -6.28 1.59 -14.39
C ALA A 271 -7.17 2.58 -13.64
N VAL A 272 -6.88 2.86 -12.36
CA VAL A 272 -7.63 3.87 -11.58
C VAL A 272 -7.58 5.24 -12.25
N LEU A 273 -6.39 5.66 -12.72
CA LEU A 273 -6.25 6.98 -13.35
C LEU A 273 -6.97 7.06 -14.70
N ILE A 274 -6.85 6.04 -15.53
CA ILE A 274 -7.43 6.03 -16.88
C ILE A 274 -8.96 5.88 -16.82
N ILE A 275 -9.50 5.07 -15.92
CA ILE A 275 -10.96 4.98 -15.70
C ILE A 275 -11.54 6.34 -15.32
N ASN A 276 -10.81 7.12 -14.51
CA ASN A 276 -11.26 8.41 -14.00
C ASN A 276 -10.68 9.61 -14.77
N ARG A 277 -10.16 9.40 -15.99
CA ARG A 277 -9.42 10.44 -16.74
C ARG A 277 -10.22 11.70 -17.02
N GLN A 278 -11.53 11.58 -17.25
CA GLN A 278 -12.38 12.75 -17.51
C GLN A 278 -12.49 13.64 -16.28
N GLU A 279 -12.70 13.03 -15.11
CA GLU A 279 -12.70 13.78 -13.86
C GLU A 279 -11.34 14.42 -13.57
N LEU A 280 -10.23 13.75 -13.94
CA LEU A 280 -8.89 14.33 -13.84
C LEU A 280 -8.73 15.53 -14.77
N PHE A 281 -9.31 15.53 -15.96
CA PHE A 281 -9.22 16.63 -16.93
C PHE A 281 -10.01 17.88 -16.55
N GLU A 282 -11.02 17.74 -15.70
CA GLU A 282 -11.85 18.85 -15.20
C GLU A 282 -11.19 19.64 -14.07
N LEU A 283 -10.03 19.20 -13.58
CA LEU A 283 -9.33 19.84 -12.47
C LEU A 283 -8.57 21.09 -12.89
N GLU A 284 -8.70 22.16 -12.10
CA GLU A 284 -7.85 23.35 -12.25
C GLU A 284 -6.46 23.07 -11.65
N TYR A 285 -5.40 23.30 -12.45
CA TYR A 285 -4.05 22.75 -12.29
C TYR A 285 -3.14 23.42 -11.24
N GLU A 286 -3.66 24.11 -10.23
CA GLU A 286 -2.82 25.05 -9.46
C GLU A 286 -2.27 24.52 -8.12
N ASP A 287 -2.57 23.29 -7.71
CA ASP A 287 -2.04 22.75 -6.44
C ASP A 287 -1.79 21.22 -6.45
N PRO A 288 -0.52 20.76 -6.38
CA PRO A 288 -0.17 19.36 -6.21
C PRO A 288 -0.85 18.67 -5.00
N ALA A 289 -1.17 19.41 -3.93
CA ALA A 289 -1.88 18.84 -2.77
C ALA A 289 -3.32 18.42 -3.11
N MET A 290 -3.94 19.03 -4.12
CA MET A 290 -5.26 18.62 -4.61
C MET A 290 -5.20 17.24 -5.25
N LEU A 291 -4.08 16.86 -5.87
CA LEU A 291 -3.93 15.55 -6.51
C LEU A 291 -3.87 14.41 -5.49
N GLU A 292 -3.28 14.63 -4.30
CA GLU A 292 -3.32 13.65 -3.20
C GLU A 292 -4.74 13.43 -2.66
N VAL A 293 -5.50 14.53 -2.51
CA VAL A 293 -6.92 14.48 -2.08
C VAL A 293 -7.75 13.71 -3.11
N ILE A 294 -7.51 13.97 -4.40
CA ILE A 294 -8.22 13.32 -5.48
C ILE A 294 -7.84 11.85 -5.59
N ALA A 295 -6.55 11.52 -5.51
CA ALA A 295 -6.08 10.14 -5.50
C ALA A 295 -6.79 9.31 -4.40
N SER A 296 -6.87 9.84 -3.19
CA SER A 296 -7.59 9.17 -2.09
C SER A 296 -9.08 8.95 -2.42
N ARG A 297 -9.72 9.93 -3.07
CA ARG A 297 -11.12 9.83 -3.51
C ARG A 297 -11.32 8.82 -4.65
N LEU A 298 -10.42 8.77 -5.63
CA LEU A 298 -10.53 7.86 -6.77
C LEU A 298 -10.57 6.39 -6.32
N VAL A 299 -9.70 6.03 -5.37
CA VAL A 299 -9.64 4.66 -4.83
C VAL A 299 -10.85 4.36 -3.93
N SER A 300 -11.38 5.37 -3.23
CA SER A 300 -12.59 5.19 -2.40
C SER A 300 -13.87 4.90 -3.21
N ASN A 301 -13.85 5.18 -4.51
CA ASN A 301 -14.97 4.91 -5.43
C ASN A 301 -14.98 3.47 -5.99
N ILE A 302 -13.99 2.64 -5.63
CA ILE A 302 -13.95 1.23 -6.02
C ILE A 302 -15.05 0.48 -5.26
N VAL A 303 -15.89 -0.24 -5.99
CA VAL A 303 -16.97 -1.06 -5.44
C VAL A 303 -16.74 -2.54 -5.72
N ASP A 304 -17.45 -3.40 -4.98
CA ASP A 304 -17.43 -4.84 -5.20
C ASP A 304 -17.89 -5.18 -6.63
N ASP A 305 -17.38 -6.29 -7.16
CA ASP A 305 -17.64 -6.75 -8.53
C ASP A 305 -19.11 -7.01 -8.84
N LEU A 306 -19.91 -7.23 -7.80
CA LEU A 306 -21.31 -7.60 -7.90
C LEU A 306 -22.25 -6.48 -7.41
N ASP A 307 -21.70 -5.34 -7.00
CA ASP A 307 -22.47 -4.18 -6.56
C ASP A 307 -22.72 -3.22 -7.73
N GLU A 308 -24.00 -2.93 -7.99
CA GLU A 308 -24.42 -1.85 -8.88
C GLU A 308 -24.50 -0.55 -8.08
N LYS A 309 -23.41 0.24 -8.05
CA LYS A 309 -23.40 1.56 -7.42
C LYS A 309 -23.28 2.65 -8.47
N GLU A 310 -24.17 3.65 -8.43
CA GLU A 310 -24.08 4.83 -9.28
C GLU A 310 -22.82 5.64 -8.90
N GLY A 311 -21.96 5.93 -9.88
CA GLY A 311 -20.82 6.83 -9.74
C GLY A 311 -19.47 6.20 -9.33
N GLY A 312 -19.39 4.87 -9.19
CA GLY A 312 -18.13 4.14 -8.96
C GLY A 312 -17.73 3.22 -10.11
N PHE A 313 -16.58 2.58 -10.00
CA PHE A 313 -16.16 1.49 -10.89
C PHE A 313 -15.88 0.22 -10.09
N THR A 314 -16.14 -0.94 -10.68
CA THR A 314 -15.97 -2.23 -10.00
C THR A 314 -14.50 -2.59 -9.89
N ALA A 315 -14.12 -3.30 -8.83
CA ALA A 315 -12.77 -3.86 -8.73
C ALA A 315 -12.44 -4.75 -9.94
N GLN A 316 -13.42 -5.49 -10.48
CA GLN A 316 -13.26 -6.28 -11.70
C GLN A 316 -12.85 -5.43 -12.90
N SER A 317 -13.55 -4.32 -13.17
CA SER A 317 -13.22 -3.45 -14.31
C SER A 317 -11.80 -2.88 -14.22
N MET A 318 -11.36 -2.55 -13.00
CA MET A 318 -9.99 -2.11 -12.71
C MET A 318 -8.97 -3.23 -12.96
N ILE A 319 -9.27 -4.44 -12.49
CA ILE A 319 -8.40 -5.61 -12.66
C ILE A 319 -8.28 -5.98 -14.13
N ASP A 320 -9.39 -6.05 -14.88
CA ASP A 320 -9.39 -6.40 -16.30
C ASP A 320 -8.58 -5.38 -17.12
N MET A 321 -8.77 -4.08 -16.83
CA MET A 321 -7.98 -3.04 -17.46
C MET A 321 -6.48 -3.17 -17.12
N ALA A 322 -6.13 -3.43 -15.87
CA ALA A 322 -4.74 -3.64 -15.47
C ALA A 322 -4.11 -4.89 -16.09
N VAL A 323 -4.86 -5.99 -16.24
CA VAL A 323 -4.44 -7.21 -16.94
C VAL A 323 -4.15 -6.89 -18.41
N ASN A 324 -5.04 -6.14 -19.07
CA ASN A 324 -4.84 -5.71 -20.45
C ASN A 324 -3.60 -4.82 -20.60
N PHE A 325 -3.41 -3.86 -19.70
CA PHE A 325 -2.22 -2.99 -19.71
C PHE A 325 -0.92 -3.77 -19.53
N MET A 326 -0.91 -4.76 -18.64
CA MET A 326 0.27 -5.60 -18.43
C MET A 326 0.54 -6.51 -19.63
N HIS A 327 -0.48 -6.90 -20.40
CA HIS A 327 -0.30 -7.61 -21.66
C HIS A 327 0.23 -6.68 -22.77
N GLU A 328 -0.29 -5.46 -22.88
CA GLU A 328 0.16 -4.47 -23.87
C GLU A 328 1.59 -3.97 -23.60
N VAL A 329 1.93 -3.76 -22.33
CA VAL A 329 3.25 -3.34 -21.89
C VAL A 329 3.73 -4.30 -20.80
N PRO A 330 4.40 -5.42 -21.16
CA PRO A 330 4.88 -6.39 -20.20
C PRO A 330 5.89 -5.83 -19.18
N PRO A 331 5.92 -6.35 -17.93
CA PRO A 331 6.84 -5.94 -16.88
C PRO A 331 8.32 -5.90 -17.30
N GLU A 332 8.75 -6.84 -18.14
CA GLU A 332 10.12 -6.95 -18.61
C GLU A 332 10.56 -5.72 -19.41
N ILE A 333 9.63 -5.10 -20.14
CA ILE A 333 9.88 -3.88 -20.89
C ILE A 333 10.19 -2.74 -19.93
N ILE A 334 9.36 -2.58 -18.89
CA ILE A 334 9.53 -1.55 -17.85
C ILE A 334 10.85 -1.77 -17.11
N MET A 335 11.11 -3.00 -16.67
CA MET A 335 12.33 -3.34 -15.93
C MET A 335 13.60 -3.13 -16.78
N LYS A 336 13.56 -3.47 -18.07
CA LYS A 336 14.68 -3.22 -18.99
C LYS A 336 14.94 -1.71 -19.16
N GLN A 337 13.88 -0.91 -19.30
CA GLN A 337 14.00 0.55 -19.40
C GLN A 337 14.58 1.15 -18.12
N TYR A 338 14.04 0.77 -16.96
CA TYR A 338 14.54 1.20 -15.66
C TYR A 338 16.03 0.86 -15.49
N ASN A 339 16.40 -0.40 -15.73
CA ASN A 339 17.80 -0.85 -15.62
C ASN A 339 18.74 -0.13 -16.60
N THR A 340 18.26 0.22 -17.79
CA THR A 340 19.03 0.98 -18.77
C THR A 340 19.24 2.41 -18.28
N ASN A 341 18.17 3.09 -17.84
CA ASN A 341 18.25 4.47 -17.34
C ASN A 341 19.11 4.58 -16.08
N ASN A 342 19.03 3.59 -15.19
CA ASN A 342 19.81 3.54 -13.95
C ASN A 342 21.31 3.28 -14.24
N LYS A 343 21.65 2.38 -15.19
CA LYS A 343 23.04 2.11 -15.59
C LYS A 343 23.73 3.28 -16.29
N HIS A 344 22.98 4.13 -16.99
CA HIS A 344 23.54 5.27 -17.71
C HIS A 344 23.73 6.53 -16.83
N GLY A 345 23.38 6.49 -15.54
CA GLY A 345 23.63 7.60 -14.63
C GLY A 345 22.99 8.92 -15.07
N ASN A 346 21.91 8.87 -15.86
CA ASN A 346 21.16 10.05 -16.27
C ASN A 346 20.30 10.53 -15.10
N TYR A 347 20.95 11.06 -14.06
CA TYR A 347 20.38 12.17 -13.33
C TYR A 347 20.25 13.32 -14.32
N VAL A 348 19.11 13.43 -14.98
CA VAL A 348 18.68 14.71 -15.53
C VAL A 348 18.44 15.59 -14.31
N THR A 349 19.49 16.27 -13.84
CA THR A 349 19.32 17.50 -13.11
C THR A 349 18.70 18.46 -14.13
N ASP A 350 17.39 18.63 -14.07
CA ASP A 350 16.74 19.70 -14.80
C ASP A 350 17.17 21.02 -14.14
N SER A 351 18.33 21.51 -14.58
CA SER A 351 18.90 22.78 -14.18
C SER A 351 18.20 23.89 -14.94
N SER A 352 16.91 24.11 -14.63
CA SER A 352 16.20 25.31 -15.02
C SER A 352 15.11 25.68 -14.00
N SER A 353 15.55 26.23 -12.87
CA SER A 353 14.78 27.24 -12.14
C SER A 353 15.76 28.17 -11.40
N PRO A 354 15.73 29.50 -11.65
CA PRO A 354 16.68 30.43 -11.07
C PRO A 354 16.21 30.82 -9.65
N LEU A 355 16.79 30.22 -8.62
CA LEU A 355 16.75 30.80 -7.28
C LEU A 355 17.90 31.81 -7.16
N SER A 356 17.59 33.06 -7.50
CA SER A 356 18.44 34.20 -7.21
C SER A 356 18.60 34.37 -5.71
N CYS A 357 19.86 34.36 -5.28
CA CYS A 357 20.31 34.79 -3.96
C CYS A 357 19.77 36.18 -3.60
N ALA A 358 19.12 36.29 -2.44
CA ALA A 358 19.04 37.55 -1.69
C ALA A 358 19.85 37.38 -0.41
N SER A 359 21.13 37.74 -0.50
CA SER A 359 22.02 37.94 0.65
C SER A 359 21.82 39.36 1.19
N SER A 360 21.50 39.49 2.47
CA SER A 360 21.75 40.70 3.25
C SER A 360 22.85 40.42 4.28
N SER A 361 24.06 40.83 3.92
CA SER A 361 25.09 41.48 4.74
C SER A 361 24.98 41.39 6.28
N ASN A 362 26.02 40.84 6.93
CA ASN A 362 26.83 41.67 7.82
C ASN A 362 28.25 41.10 8.08
N GLU A 363 29.20 41.91 7.64
CA GLU A 363 30.58 42.22 8.06
C GLU A 363 31.36 41.42 9.13
N GLY A 364 32.68 41.33 8.85
CA GLY A 364 33.79 41.19 9.80
C GLY A 364 34.43 39.80 9.77
N GLY A 365 35.58 39.52 9.16
CA GLY A 365 36.81 40.31 9.06
C GLY A 365 37.91 39.58 9.84
N GLY A 366 38.99 39.12 9.17
CA GLY A 366 40.19 38.64 9.86
C GLY A 366 40.89 37.45 9.22
N ALA A 367 41.88 37.75 8.39
CA ALA A 367 42.88 36.83 7.83
C ALA A 367 43.72 36.13 8.93
N TYR A 368 44.33 34.98 8.61
CA TYR A 368 45.80 34.78 8.51
C TYR A 368 46.13 33.30 8.30
N GLN A 369 47.27 33.09 7.64
CA GLN A 369 47.72 31.90 6.92
C GLN A 369 49.00 31.34 7.57
N TYR A 370 49.30 30.05 7.31
CA TYR A 370 50.54 29.28 7.64
C TYR A 370 50.76 28.95 9.13
N GLY A 371 51.29 27.79 9.55
CA GLY A 371 51.90 26.63 8.91
C GLY A 371 52.84 25.92 9.94
N ARG A 372 53.12 24.62 9.71
CA ARG A 372 54.18 23.75 10.30
C ARG A 372 53.99 23.08 11.69
N ASN A 373 53.82 21.75 11.61
CA ASN A 373 54.47 20.61 12.30
C ASN A 373 55.72 20.87 13.19
N PRO A 374 56.24 19.92 14.01
CA PRO A 374 55.73 18.60 14.45
C PRO A 374 55.95 18.25 15.98
N ASN A 375 55.42 17.08 16.39
CA ASN A 375 55.76 16.15 17.51
C ASN A 375 57.19 16.25 18.14
N PRO A 376 57.53 15.68 19.35
CA PRO A 376 56.98 14.43 19.92
C PRO A 376 56.98 14.25 21.48
N SER A 377 56.40 13.10 21.88
CA SER A 377 56.92 12.11 22.87
C SER A 377 56.58 12.17 24.37
N ARG A 378 56.09 10.99 24.83
CA ARG A 378 56.38 10.28 26.11
C ARG A 378 55.83 10.93 27.40
N SER A 379 55.33 10.22 28.41
CA SER A 379 55.29 8.80 28.76
C SER A 379 54.49 8.62 30.07
N ARG A 380 53.85 7.46 30.22
CA ARG A 380 53.68 6.63 31.44
C ARG A 380 53.27 7.30 32.76
N GLY A 381 52.16 6.82 33.32
CA GLY A 381 51.87 6.98 34.76
C GLY A 381 50.65 6.21 35.24
N ARG A 382 50.86 4.98 35.70
CA ARG A 382 49.88 4.16 36.45
C ARG A 382 49.48 4.87 37.76
N ARG A 383 48.20 4.78 38.17
CA ARG A 383 47.75 4.11 39.43
C ARG A 383 46.32 4.50 39.86
N ARG A 384 45.52 3.44 40.02
CA ARG A 384 44.69 3.05 41.19
C ARG A 384 43.57 3.97 41.72
N HIS A 385 42.38 3.36 41.72
CA HIS A 385 41.35 3.31 42.77
C HIS A 385 40.97 4.60 43.52
N ARG A 386 39.68 4.97 43.42
CA ARG A 386 38.73 4.75 44.52
C ARG A 386 37.30 5.08 44.12
N ASN A 387 36.39 4.22 44.57
CA ASN A 387 34.96 4.43 44.67
C ASN A 387 34.64 5.76 45.36
N SER A 388 33.68 6.50 44.81
CA SER A 388 32.80 7.35 45.62
C SER A 388 31.44 7.46 44.95
N ARG A 389 30.44 6.82 45.57
CA ARG A 389 29.02 7.11 45.37
C ARG A 389 28.75 8.55 45.82
N ARG A 390 28.12 9.36 44.97
CA ARG A 390 27.06 10.30 45.39
C ARG A 390 26.40 11.02 44.21
N ASN A 391 25.08 10.85 44.16
CA ASN A 391 24.04 11.67 43.57
C ASN A 391 24.46 13.00 42.93
N ARG A 392 24.15 13.13 41.64
CA ARG A 392 23.70 14.41 41.06
C ARG A 392 22.58 14.16 40.05
N HIS A 393 21.35 14.42 40.48
CA HIS A 393 20.36 15.00 39.58
C HIS A 393 20.90 16.34 39.07
N ARG A 394 21.11 16.45 37.76
CA ARG A 394 20.93 17.69 36.99
C ARG A 394 21.06 17.39 35.50
N ASN A 395 19.92 17.53 34.83
CA ASN A 395 19.75 18.29 33.60
C ASN A 395 20.74 17.99 32.45
N ARG A 396 20.32 17.15 31.52
CA ARG A 396 20.79 17.19 30.12
C ARG A 396 19.60 17.00 29.19
N ASN A 397 18.93 18.11 28.93
CA ASN A 397 18.29 18.30 27.63
C ASN A 397 19.33 19.01 26.72
N ARG A 398 19.24 18.73 25.41
CA ARG A 398 20.07 19.22 24.29
C ARG A 398 21.29 18.36 23.91
N ASN A 399 21.00 17.36 23.07
CA ASN A 399 21.51 17.29 21.70
C ASN A 399 20.64 16.28 20.92
N ARG A 400 19.56 16.78 20.32
CA ARG A 400 18.87 16.07 19.23
C ARG A 400 19.48 16.59 17.92
N PRO A 401 19.96 15.73 17.00
CA PRO A 401 20.08 16.16 15.62
C PRO A 401 18.67 16.40 15.08
N SER A 402 18.45 17.58 14.53
CA SER A 402 17.25 17.95 13.78
C SER A 402 17.17 17.08 12.52
N MET A 403 16.18 16.18 12.45
CA MET A 403 15.81 15.48 11.22
C MET A 403 14.77 16.32 10.44
N PRO A 404 15.07 16.84 9.24
CA PRO A 404 14.18 17.75 8.51
C PRO A 404 12.87 17.12 8.00
N MET A 405 12.74 15.78 7.97
CA MET A 405 11.60 15.08 7.36
C MET A 405 10.44 14.74 8.30
N MET A 406 10.67 14.74 9.63
CA MET A 406 9.56 14.61 10.59
C MET A 406 8.62 15.81 10.53
N ASP A 407 9.14 16.99 10.14
CA ASP A 407 8.33 18.19 9.96
C ASP A 407 7.49 18.12 8.67
N LEU A 408 7.93 17.44 7.61
CA LEU A 408 7.12 17.26 6.40
C LEU A 408 5.92 16.35 6.69
N PHE A 409 6.15 15.17 7.27
CA PHE A 409 5.07 14.21 7.59
C PHE A 409 4.11 14.74 8.66
N THR A 410 4.63 15.43 9.70
CA THR A 410 3.80 16.02 10.76
C THR A 410 3.07 17.29 10.29
N SER A 411 3.64 18.06 9.36
CA SER A 411 2.98 19.23 8.75
C SER A 411 1.89 18.80 7.75
N ILE A 412 2.12 17.73 6.99
CA ILE A 412 1.12 17.09 6.11
C ILE A 412 -0.08 16.59 6.94
N MET A 413 0.18 15.89 8.06
CA MET A 413 -0.88 15.36 8.94
C MET A 413 -1.62 16.44 9.75
N LYS A 414 -1.00 17.59 10.03
CA LYS A 414 -1.68 18.75 10.68
C LYS A 414 -2.42 19.62 9.67
N GLY A 415 -1.98 19.65 8.42
CA GLY A 415 -2.65 20.34 7.32
C GLY A 415 -4.02 19.74 7.01
N THR A 416 -4.12 18.41 6.94
CA THR A 416 -5.37 17.67 6.66
C THR A 416 -6.47 17.87 7.70
N VAL A 417 -6.12 18.03 8.99
CA VAL A 417 -7.10 18.31 10.06
C VAL A 417 -7.62 19.76 9.99
N ASN A 418 -6.79 20.73 9.59
CA ASN A 418 -7.27 22.12 9.41
C ASN A 418 -8.03 22.31 8.10
N LEU A 419 -7.70 21.54 7.06
CA LEU A 419 -8.40 21.55 5.77
C LEU A 419 -9.81 20.93 5.88
N THR A 420 -9.98 19.86 6.66
CA THR A 420 -11.31 19.25 6.90
C THR A 420 -12.25 20.19 7.66
N VAL A 421 -11.74 20.98 8.61
CA VAL A 421 -12.54 21.99 9.32
C VAL A 421 -12.94 23.15 8.40
N ARG A 422 -12.05 23.60 7.51
CA ARG A 422 -12.35 24.64 6.50
C ARG A 422 -13.27 24.12 5.38
N GLY A 423 -13.09 22.89 4.94
CA GLY A 423 -13.94 22.21 3.95
C GLY A 423 -15.36 22.00 4.47
N ALA A 424 -15.52 21.64 5.76
CA ALA A 424 -16.83 21.57 6.39
C ALA A 424 -17.54 22.94 6.42
N ALA A 425 -16.81 24.03 6.68
CA ALA A 425 -17.37 25.38 6.66
C ALA A 425 -17.81 25.80 5.24
N LEU A 426 -17.04 25.46 4.21
CA LEU A 426 -17.38 25.74 2.81
C LEU A 426 -18.57 24.89 2.31
N LEU A 427 -18.69 23.63 2.74
CA LEU A 427 -19.85 22.79 2.46
C LEU A 427 -21.13 23.34 3.09
N VAL A 428 -21.07 23.88 4.31
CA VAL A 428 -22.22 24.53 4.95
C VAL A 428 -22.65 25.78 4.19
N VAL A 429 -21.69 26.58 3.70
CA VAL A 429 -22.01 27.77 2.88
C VAL A 429 -22.56 27.37 1.51
N SER A 430 -22.01 26.33 0.87
CA SER A 430 -22.48 25.82 -0.41
C SER A 430 -23.89 25.23 -0.31
N LEU A 431 -24.18 24.44 0.74
CA LEU A 431 -25.52 23.93 1.03
C LEU A 431 -26.52 25.07 1.30
N ALA A 432 -26.10 26.14 1.98
CA ALA A 432 -26.94 27.32 2.21
C ALA A 432 -27.26 28.06 0.90
N LEU A 433 -26.28 28.21 0.01
CA LEU A 433 -26.48 28.81 -1.32
C LEU A 433 -27.34 27.94 -2.23
N TYR A 434 -27.17 26.62 -2.17
CA TYR A 434 -27.97 25.66 -2.92
C TYR A 434 -29.43 25.63 -2.43
N LEU A 435 -29.67 25.73 -1.12
CA LEU A 435 -31.01 25.89 -0.57
C LEU A 435 -31.66 27.22 -0.99
N LEU A 436 -30.90 28.31 -1.03
CA LEU A 436 -31.40 29.60 -1.56
C LEU A 436 -31.69 29.53 -3.06
N TYR A 437 -30.92 28.76 -3.82
CA TYR A 437 -31.14 28.52 -5.24
C TYR A 437 -32.39 27.66 -5.49
N ILE A 438 -32.62 26.59 -4.70
CA ILE A 438 -33.85 25.80 -4.78
C ILE A 438 -35.08 26.63 -4.42
N LEU A 439 -35.01 27.48 -3.39
CA LEU A 439 -36.08 28.42 -3.05
C LEU A 439 -36.32 29.46 -4.16
N SER A 440 -35.31 29.76 -4.97
CA SER A 440 -35.42 30.62 -6.15
C SER A 440 -35.97 29.90 -7.39
N LEU A 441 -35.92 28.57 -7.45
CA LEU A 441 -36.44 27.76 -8.56
C LEU A 441 -37.91 27.38 -8.36
N ASP A 442 -38.39 27.34 -7.12
CA ASP A 442 -39.80 27.05 -6.80
C ASP A 442 -40.77 28.19 -7.21
N SER A 443 -40.23 29.32 -7.67
CA SER A 443 -41.02 30.42 -8.27
C SER A 443 -41.21 30.28 -9.79
N ASN A 444 -40.56 29.32 -10.44
CA ASN A 444 -40.63 29.14 -11.90
C ASN A 444 -40.61 27.65 -12.27
N ASN A 445 -41.74 26.96 -12.13
CA ASN A 445 -41.91 25.65 -12.76
C ASN A 445 -43.24 25.53 -13.49
N VAL A 446 -43.16 25.40 -14.82
CA VAL A 446 -44.21 24.85 -15.70
C VAL A 446 -43.57 23.72 -16.50
N SER A 447 -44.41 22.72 -16.81
CA SER A 447 -44.18 21.28 -17.00
C SER A 447 -43.68 20.78 -18.37
N VAL A 448 -43.59 19.44 -18.46
CA VAL A 448 -43.60 18.51 -19.64
C VAL A 448 -42.22 17.90 -19.94
N GLY A 449 -42.00 16.59 -20.21
CA GLY A 449 -42.82 15.38 -20.38
C GLY A 449 -41.93 14.18 -20.83
N HIS A 450 -42.44 12.96 -20.66
CA HIS A 450 -41.80 11.64 -20.86
C HIS A 450 -41.32 11.27 -22.28
N THR A 451 -40.33 10.37 -22.37
CA THR A 451 -40.17 9.13 -23.22
C THR A 451 -38.65 8.79 -23.28
N GLY A 452 -38.08 7.59 -23.13
CA GLY A 452 -38.52 6.20 -23.16
C GLY A 452 -38.08 5.53 -24.47
N LEU A 453 -36.97 4.74 -24.48
CA LEU A 453 -36.67 3.63 -25.42
C LEU A 453 -35.26 3.02 -25.13
N GLY A 454 -35.16 1.69 -25.17
CA GLY A 454 -33.94 0.92 -24.89
C GLY A 454 -33.34 0.19 -26.10
N HIS A 455 -32.23 -0.52 -25.90
CA HIS A 455 -31.76 -1.59 -26.78
C HIS A 455 -30.79 -2.55 -26.07
N THR A 456 -31.00 -3.85 -26.26
CA THR A 456 -30.19 -4.98 -25.80
C THR A 456 -29.45 -5.63 -26.97
N GLY A 457 -28.28 -6.25 -26.72
CA GLY A 457 -27.74 -7.30 -27.60
C GLY A 457 -26.25 -7.23 -27.98
N ALA A 458 -25.32 -7.09 -27.03
CA ALA A 458 -23.87 -7.15 -27.31
C ALA A 458 -23.07 -8.16 -26.45
N GLY A 459 -23.60 -8.64 -25.33
CA GLY A 459 -22.80 -9.30 -24.27
C GLY A 459 -22.36 -10.76 -24.46
N VAL A 460 -22.62 -11.42 -25.59
CA VAL A 460 -22.28 -12.87 -25.75
C VAL A 460 -21.01 -13.10 -26.58
N ALA A 461 -20.64 -12.15 -27.45
CA ALA A 461 -19.41 -12.25 -28.23
C ALA A 461 -18.16 -11.80 -27.43
N GLU A 462 -18.35 -10.86 -26.49
CA GLU A 462 -17.30 -10.27 -25.66
C GLU A 462 -16.72 -11.28 -24.64
N GLN A 463 -17.59 -12.12 -24.06
CA GLN A 463 -17.19 -13.17 -23.10
C GLN A 463 -16.31 -14.28 -23.70
N GLN A 464 -16.42 -14.55 -25.00
CA GLN A 464 -15.59 -15.56 -25.66
C GLN A 464 -14.20 -15.02 -26.05
N SER A 465 -14.08 -13.72 -26.33
CA SER A 465 -12.78 -13.06 -26.54
C SER A 465 -12.01 -12.89 -25.24
N GLU A 466 -12.68 -12.55 -24.13
CA GLU A 466 -12.07 -12.40 -22.81
C GLU A 466 -11.45 -13.70 -22.30
N GLN A 467 -12.13 -14.84 -22.52
CA GLN A 467 -11.59 -16.16 -22.16
C GLN A 467 -10.33 -16.54 -22.95
N GLN A 468 -10.22 -16.15 -24.22
CA GLN A 468 -9.02 -16.44 -25.02
C GLN A 468 -7.83 -15.57 -24.61
N ILE A 469 -8.07 -14.33 -24.21
CA ILE A 469 -7.04 -13.40 -23.71
C ILE A 469 -6.49 -13.89 -22.35
N GLN A 470 -7.35 -14.37 -21.45
CA GLN A 470 -6.95 -14.94 -20.16
C GLN A 470 -6.05 -16.20 -20.30
N ILE A 471 -6.26 -17.03 -21.33
CA ILE A 471 -5.45 -18.24 -21.56
C ILE A 471 -4.02 -17.89 -22.03
N GLN A 472 -3.84 -16.79 -22.77
CA GLN A 472 -2.53 -16.37 -23.23
C GLN A 472 -1.71 -15.71 -22.11
N TYR A 473 -2.38 -14.92 -21.25
CA TYR A 473 -1.80 -14.31 -20.04
C TYR A 473 -1.07 -15.32 -19.14
N THR A 474 -1.65 -16.51 -18.94
CA THR A 474 -1.07 -17.46 -18.00
C THR A 474 0.23 -18.11 -18.49
N LYS A 475 0.51 -18.10 -19.81
CA LYS A 475 1.78 -18.64 -20.33
C LYS A 475 2.97 -17.74 -20.04
N ASP A 476 2.76 -16.42 -20.04
CA ASP A 476 3.83 -15.45 -19.88
C ASP A 476 4.18 -15.27 -18.39
N VAL A 477 3.18 -15.34 -17.49
CA VAL A 477 3.38 -15.33 -16.02
C VAL A 477 4.05 -16.61 -15.49
N ILE A 478 4.01 -17.72 -16.22
CA ILE A 478 4.69 -18.97 -15.84
C ILE A 478 6.19 -18.94 -16.21
N GLN A 479 6.60 -18.08 -17.13
CA GLN A 479 7.99 -17.96 -17.59
C GLN A 479 8.82 -16.91 -16.83
N ALA A 480 8.18 -15.98 -16.12
CA ALA A 480 8.80 -15.02 -15.20
C ALA A 480 8.75 -15.53 -13.76
#